data_AF-Q86M35-F1
#
_entry.id   AF-Q86M35-F1
#
_cell.length_a   1.000
_cell.length_b   1.000
_cell.length_c   1.000
_cell.angle_alpha   90.00
_cell.angle_beta   90.00
_cell.angle_gamma   90.00
#
_symmetry.space_group_name_H-M   'P 1'
#
loop_
_entity.id
_entity.type
_entity.pdbx_description
1 polymer ?
#
loop_
_entity_poly.entity_id
_entity_poly.type
_entity_poly.pdbx_seq_one_letter_code
_entity_poly.pdbx_strand_id
1 'polypeptide(L)'
;MGCAPSKSENDKDAVSKSKEIDKQLKKDAENARKEVKLLLLGAGESGKSTIAKQMKILHQDGFSEEERKNFAPVVYTNTIQSMVAIVKAMDRSESTMK
;
A
#
# COMPACT_ATOMS: atom_id res chain seq x y z
N MET A 1 33.17 15.18 -44.15
CA MET A 1 31.88 14.67 -43.67
C MET A 1 32.03 13.16 -43.52
N GLY A 2 32.51 12.60 -42.42
CA GLY A 2 32.18 12.86 -41.02
C GLY A 2 31.49 11.61 -40.45
N CYS A 3 32.27 10.53 -40.33
CA CYS A 3 32.06 9.26 -39.62
C CYS A 3 30.71 8.50 -39.75
N ALA A 4 30.78 7.35 -40.42
CA ALA A 4 29.89 6.22 -40.15
C ALA A 4 30.19 5.65 -38.76
N PRO A 5 29.21 5.44 -37.86
CA PRO A 5 29.47 4.74 -36.61
C PRO A 5 29.68 3.26 -36.91
N SER A 6 30.90 2.79 -36.66
CA SER A 6 31.23 1.38 -36.51
C SER A 6 30.37 0.82 -35.37
N LYS A 7 29.24 0.21 -35.69
CA LYS A 7 28.35 -0.41 -34.69
C LYS A 7 29.13 -1.51 -33.97
N SER A 8 29.62 -1.22 -32.77
CA SER A 8 30.12 -2.26 -31.86
C SER A 8 28.93 -3.13 -31.44
N GLU A 9 29.15 -4.41 -31.09
CA GLU A 9 28.05 -5.27 -30.61
C GLU A 9 27.37 -4.68 -29.37
N ASN A 10 28.14 -4.01 -28.51
CA ASN A 10 27.62 -3.28 -27.35
C ASN A 10 26.59 -2.20 -27.70
N ASP A 11 26.70 -1.53 -28.85
CA ASP A 11 25.73 -0.52 -29.28
C ASP A 11 24.40 -1.15 -29.73
N LYS A 12 24.44 -2.37 -30.30
CA LYS A 12 23.21 -3.09 -30.70
C LYS A 12 22.44 -3.58 -29.48
N ASP A 13 23.14 -4.04 -28.44
CA ASP A 13 22.54 -4.47 -27.18
C ASP A 13 21.93 -3.29 -26.43
N ALA A 14 22.64 -2.15 -26.38
CA ALA A 14 22.13 -0.92 -25.78
C ALA A 14 20.85 -0.42 -26.48
N VAL A 15 20.84 -0.42 -27.81
CA VAL A 15 19.66 -0.04 -28.60
C VAL A 15 18.50 -1.02 -28.37
N SER A 16 18.77 -2.32 -28.27
CA SER A 16 17.74 -3.33 -28.05
C SER A 16 17.12 -3.20 -26.65
N LYS A 17 17.94 -3.02 -25.61
CA LYS A 17 17.46 -2.72 -24.25
C LYS A 17 16.65 -1.43 -24.19
N SER A 18 17.11 -0.36 -24.85
CA SER A 18 16.38 0.91 -24.89
C SER A 18 15.00 0.76 -25.53
N LYS A 19 14.89 0.01 -26.63
CA LYS A 19 13.59 -0.29 -27.26
C LYS A 19 12.66 -1.08 -26.35
N GLU A 20 13.21 -2.01 -25.57
CA GLU A 20 12.44 -2.81 -24.63
C GLU A 20 11.91 -1.94 -23.48
N ILE A 21 12.73 -1.03 -22.95
CA ILE A 21 12.32 -0.02 -21.96
C ILE A 21 11.19 0.85 -22.52
N ASP A 22 11.34 1.40 -23.74
CA ASP A 22 10.32 2.23 -24.36
C ASP A 22 8.99 1.48 -24.54
N LYS A 23 9.05 0.19 -24.85
CA LYS A 23 7.88 -0.68 -24.96
C LYS A 23 7.21 -0.90 -23.60
N GLN A 24 8.00 -1.12 -22.55
CA GLN A 24 7.52 -1.24 -21.17
C GLN A 24 6.81 0.06 -20.73
N LEU A 25 7.45 1.21 -20.94
CA LEU A 25 6.92 2.52 -20.59
C LEU A 25 5.59 2.83 -21.29
N LYS A 26 5.45 2.49 -22.57
CA LYS A 26 4.18 2.65 -23.30
C LYS A 26 3.08 1.77 -22.69
N LYS A 27 3.38 0.52 -22.37
CA LYS A 27 2.42 -0.40 -21.75
C LYS A 27 1.98 0.09 -20.36
N ASP A 28 2.92 0.56 -19.55
CA ASP A 28 2.65 1.09 -18.23
C ASP A 28 1.81 2.38 -18.29
N ALA A 29 2.08 3.25 -19.28
CA ALA A 29 1.28 4.44 -19.53
C ALA A 29 -0.16 4.11 -19.93
N GLU A 30 -0.38 3.08 -20.75
CA GLU A 30 -1.73 2.61 -21.09
C GLU A 30 -2.47 2.02 -19.90
N ASN A 31 -1.78 1.24 -19.06
CA ASN A 31 -2.35 0.68 -17.84
C ASN A 31 -2.74 1.78 -16.85
N ALA A 32 -1.84 2.76 -16.63
CA ALA A 32 -2.07 3.89 -15.74
C ALA A 32 -3.25 4.77 -16.20
N ARG A 33 -3.46 4.92 -17.52
CA ARG A 33 -4.63 5.64 -18.06
C ARG A 33 -5.95 4.93 -17.80
N LYS A 34 -5.94 3.60 -17.64
CA LYS A 34 -7.14 2.79 -17.35
C LYS A 34 -7.41 2.66 -15.85
N GLU A 35 -6.43 2.99 -15.00
CA GLU A 35 -6.54 2.92 -13.56
C GLU A 35 -7.44 4.04 -13.01
N VAL A 36 -8.41 3.68 -12.15
CA VAL A 36 -9.26 4.64 -11.45
C VAL A 36 -8.69 4.88 -10.05
N LYS A 37 -8.29 6.12 -9.77
CA LYS A 37 -7.75 6.52 -8.46
C LYS A 37 -8.84 7.09 -7.58
N LEU A 38 -9.04 6.49 -6.41
CA LEU A 38 -10.01 6.90 -5.41
C LEU A 38 -9.31 7.47 -4.19
N LEU A 39 -9.77 8.63 -3.71
CA LEU A 39 -9.29 9.26 -2.48
C LEU A 39 -10.39 9.20 -1.42
N LEU A 40 -10.11 8.55 -0.29
CA LEU A 40 -11.02 8.49 0.85
C LEU A 40 -10.69 9.62 1.84
N LEU A 41 -11.65 10.51 2.09
CA LEU A 41 -11.53 11.63 3.02
C LEU A 41 -12.43 11.42 4.26
N GLY A 42 -12.01 11.97 5.40
CA GLY A 42 -12.75 11.91 6.65
C GLY A 42 -11.86 12.15 7.87
N ALA A 43 -12.47 12.42 9.03
CA ALA A 43 -11.78 12.62 10.30
C ALA A 43 -10.93 11.41 10.73
N GLY A 44 -10.05 11.59 11.73
CA GLY A 44 -9.38 10.45 12.37
C GLY A 44 -10.38 9.36 12.76
N GLU A 45 -9.99 8.10 12.61
CA GLU A 45 -10.81 6.95 13.06
C GLU A 45 -12.16 6.75 12.34
N SER A 46 -12.47 7.54 11.31
CA SER A 46 -13.74 7.48 10.55
C SER A 46 -13.94 6.21 9.69
N GLY A 47 -13.11 5.17 9.86
CA GLY A 47 -13.24 3.90 9.13
C GLY A 47 -12.65 3.85 7.71
N LYS A 48 -11.87 4.85 7.26
CA LYS A 48 -11.23 4.84 5.92
C LYS A 48 -10.39 3.57 5.67
N SER A 49 -9.58 3.18 6.65
CA SER A 49 -8.78 1.96 6.57
C SER A 49 -9.65 0.70 6.55
N THR A 50 -10.83 0.73 7.18
CA THR A 50 -11.79 -0.37 7.15
C THR A 50 -12.36 -0.56 5.76
N ILE A 51 -12.74 0.52 5.07
CA ILE A 51 -13.20 0.48 3.67
C ILE A 51 -12.11 -0.11 2.77
N ALA A 52 -10.86 0.34 2.90
CA ALA A 52 -9.74 -0.22 2.13
C ALA A 52 -9.53 -1.71 2.39
N LYS A 53 -9.63 -2.16 3.65
CA LYS A 53 -9.55 -3.58 4.01
C LYS A 53 -10.70 -4.39 3.41
N GLN A 54 -11.92 -3.85 3.39
CA GLN A 54 -13.08 -4.50 2.76
C GLN A 54 -12.92 -4.63 1.24
N MET A 55 -12.36 -3.60 0.57
CA MET A 55 -12.04 -3.70 -0.85
C MET A 55 -11.10 -4.87 -1.15
N LYS A 56 -10.11 -5.11 -0.27
CA LYS A 56 -9.22 -6.27 -0.40
C LYS A 56 -9.97 -7.60 -0.24
N ILE A 57 -10.85 -7.70 0.77
CA ILE A 57 -11.65 -8.90 1.02
C ILE A 57 -12.58 -9.22 -0.16
N LEU A 58 -13.23 -8.21 -0.73
CA LEU A 58 -14.25 -8.40 -1.76
C LEU A 58 -13.68 -8.53 -3.17
N HIS A 59 -12.49 -7.96 -3.44
CA HIS A 59 -11.96 -7.84 -4.81
C HIS A 59 -10.51 -8.29 -5.00
N GLN A 60 -9.79 -8.73 -3.96
CA GLN A 60 -8.37 -9.14 -4.04
C GLN A 60 -8.08 -10.40 -3.22
N ASP A 61 -8.93 -11.42 -3.32
CA ASP A 61 -8.76 -12.75 -2.69
C ASP A 61 -8.57 -12.74 -1.15
N GLY A 62 -8.87 -11.62 -0.49
CA GLY A 62 -8.72 -11.46 0.96
C GLY A 62 -7.28 -11.41 1.44
N PHE A 63 -7.09 -11.71 2.73
CA PHE A 63 -5.77 -11.64 3.39
C PHE A 63 -5.11 -13.02 3.45
N SER A 64 -3.85 -13.08 3.05
CA SER A 64 -3.04 -14.29 3.12
C SER A 64 -2.76 -14.71 4.57
N GLU A 65 -2.33 -15.95 4.77
CA GLU A 65 -1.99 -16.45 6.11
C GLU A 65 -0.82 -15.66 6.73
N GLU A 66 0.17 -15.31 5.92
CA GLU A 66 1.30 -14.49 6.35
C GLU A 66 0.85 -13.09 6.78
N GLU A 67 -0.04 -12.45 6.03
CA GLU A 67 -0.60 -11.15 6.41
C GLU A 67 -1.37 -11.23 7.73
N ARG A 68 -2.17 -12.28 7.92
CA ARG A 68 -2.89 -12.50 9.18
C ARG A 68 -1.94 -12.66 10.37
N LYS A 69 -0.83 -13.40 10.19
CA LYS A 69 0.23 -13.52 11.20
C LYS A 69 0.85 -12.17 11.50
N ASN A 70 1.07 -11.32 10.49
CA ASN A 70 1.59 -9.96 10.66
C ASN A 70 0.58 -9.03 11.36
N PHE A 71 -0.73 -9.28 11.24
CA PHE A 71 -1.76 -8.53 11.97
C PHE A 71 -1.96 -8.99 13.42
N ALA A 72 -1.60 -10.23 13.78
CA ALA A 72 -1.81 -10.75 15.13
C ALA A 72 -1.17 -9.87 16.24
N PRO A 73 0.08 -9.39 16.12
CA PRO A 73 0.66 -8.47 17.10
C PRO A 73 -0.16 -7.19 17.29
N VAL A 74 -0.72 -6.63 16.21
CA VAL A 74 -1.56 -5.43 16.27
C VAL A 74 -2.84 -5.70 17.05
N VAL A 75 -3.46 -6.88 16.88
CA VAL A 75 -4.64 -7.29 17.66
C VAL A 75 -4.30 -7.39 19.14
N TYR A 76 -3.16 -8.00 19.49
CA TYR A 76 -2.72 -8.10 20.88
C TYR A 76 -2.46 -6.72 21.50
N THR A 77 -1.72 -5.86 20.81
CA THR A 77 -1.45 -4.49 21.26
C THR A 77 -2.73 -3.71 21.48
N ASN A 78 -3.66 -3.73 20.52
CA ASN A 78 -4.93 -3.01 20.64
C ASN A 78 -5.77 -3.54 21.82
N THR A 79 -5.77 -4.85 22.04
CA THR A 79 -6.50 -5.48 23.14
C THR A 79 -5.97 -5.01 24.50
N ILE A 80 -4.66 -5.08 24.70
CA ILE A 80 -4.00 -4.63 25.94
C ILE A 80 -4.19 -3.13 26.14
N GLN A 81 -3.98 -2.32 25.10
CA GLN A 81 -4.18 -0.87 25.18
C GLN A 81 -5.62 -0.50 25.54
N SER A 82 -6.61 -1.20 24.97
CA SER A 82 -8.02 -1.01 25.30
C SER A 82 -8.31 -1.34 26.76
N MET A 83 -7.77 -2.45 27.27
CA MET A 83 -7.91 -2.82 28.69
C MET A 83 -7.30 -1.76 29.61
N VAL A 84 -6.09 -1.30 29.32
CA VAL A 84 -5.42 -0.24 30.10
C VAL A 84 -6.22 1.06 30.07
N ALA A 85 -6.77 1.43 28.90
CA ALA A 85 -7.60 2.62 28.76
C ALA A 85 -8.86 2.54 29.62
N ILE A 86 -9.51 1.37 29.66
CA ILE A 86 -10.71 1.14 30.50
C ILE A 86 -10.36 1.28 31.98
N VAL A 87 -9.31 0.59 32.47
CA VAL A 87 -8.90 0.67 33.88
C VAL A 87 -8.58 2.11 34.29
N LYS A 88 -7.79 2.83 33.49
CA LYS A 88 -7.48 4.24 33.76
C LYS A 88 -8.71 5.13 33.78
N ALA A 89 -9.68 4.86 32.90
CA ALA A 89 -10.93 5.61 32.87
C ALA A 89 -11.76 5.36 34.15
N MET A 90 -11.76 4.13 34.66
CA MET A 90 -12.43 3.79 35.93
C MET A 90 -11.81 4.54 37.11
N ASP A 91 -10.48 4.51 37.27
CA ASP A 91 -9.78 5.23 38.34
C ASP A 91 -10.07 6.74 38.31
N ARG A 92 -10.14 7.32 37.11
CA ARG A 92 -10.46 8.74 36.91
C ARG A 92 -11.91 9.04 37.28
N SER A 93 -12.84 8.16 36.93
CA SER A 93 -14.26 8.34 37.25
C SER A 93 -14.52 8.31 38.75
N GLU A 94 -13.85 7.42 39.50
CA GLU A 94 -13.96 7.36 40.95
C GLU A 94 -13.35 8.59 41.64
N SER A 95 -12.24 9.10 41.10
CA SER A 95 -11.59 10.34 41.60
C SER A 95 -12.42 11.60 41.35
N THR A 96 -13.35 11.57 40.38
CA THR A 96 -14.24 12.70 40.06
C THR A 96 -15.54 12.66 40.89
N MET A 97 -15.85 11.52 41.52
CA MET A 97 -17.02 11.35 42.39
C MET A 97 -16.73 11.63 43.88
N LYS A 98 -15.47 11.84 44.25
CA LYS A 98 -15.06 12.35 45.57
C LYS A 98 -14.85 13.86 45.51
#